data_AF-A0A960X181-F1
#
_entry.id   AF-A0A960X181-F1
#
_cell.length_a   1.000
_cell.length_b   1.000
_cell.length_c   1.000
_cell.angle_alpha   90.00
_cell.angle_beta   90.00
_cell.angle_gamma   90.00
#
_symmetry.space_group_name_H-M   'P 1'
#
loop_
_entity.id
_entity.type
_entity.pdbx_description
1 polymer ?
#
loop_
_entity_poly.entity_id
_entity_poly.type
_entity_poly.pdbx_seq_one_letter_code
_entity_poly.pdbx_strand_id
1 'polypeptide(L)'
;LRLDVREAIDFSRFVLFQIGADTYNSTTERQMAVGNETGVIKEWNTQWGGDTYRTAPLECTGRIPWVSMHEGVARGQASEGAIANRGIVIRAWKARLGGKDAAPWVAERGLTRHRLDSSTLDLVPPPGITRLEPGDFIEATIEHVIMPQFAKDYYGPNEALRKALTKDENTWRMIHREAAGNERRVEMKSGVLERIFPAITISTVDDTAEFTLAGGLGYVPVTFEGLSRPDGFTLLINDQPLNQVVHGKDFWQTDDDAASGTWTRTYNVPVDDAETHVLRLTK
;
A
#
# COMPACT_ATOMS: atom_id res chain seq x y z
N LEU A 1 0.63 -5.15 9.93
CA LEU A 1 0.79 -6.55 10.40
C LEU A 1 1.82 -6.59 11.52
N ARG A 2 1.65 -7.50 12.49
CA ARG A 2 2.63 -7.80 13.54
C ARG A 2 2.80 -9.31 13.63
N LEU A 3 4.04 -9.79 13.56
CA LEU A 3 4.44 -11.19 13.70
C LEU A 3 5.47 -11.28 14.82
N ASP A 4 5.22 -12.13 15.81
CA ASP A 4 6.13 -12.37 16.94
C ASP A 4 6.59 -13.83 16.94
N VAL A 5 7.91 -14.04 17.01
CA VAL A 5 8.50 -15.37 17.13
C VAL A 5 8.43 -15.80 18.59
N ARG A 6 7.69 -16.87 18.86
CA ARG A 6 7.47 -17.41 20.22
C ARG A 6 8.36 -18.60 20.54
N GLU A 7 8.78 -19.33 19.51
CA GLU A 7 9.62 -20.50 19.61
C GLU A 7 10.70 -20.44 18.53
N ALA A 8 11.87 -20.99 18.82
CA ALA A 8 12.97 -21.01 17.87
C ALA A 8 12.60 -21.88 16.65
N ILE A 9 12.85 -21.37 15.45
CA ILE A 9 12.51 -22.07 14.21
C ILE A 9 13.61 -21.88 13.16
N ASP A 10 14.14 -23.00 12.69
CA ASP A 10 15.02 -23.07 11.52
C ASP A 10 14.16 -23.07 10.25
N PHE A 11 14.64 -22.40 9.20
CA PHE A 11 13.96 -22.38 7.90
C PHE A 11 14.95 -22.45 6.75
N SER A 12 14.56 -23.14 5.67
CA SER A 12 15.31 -23.14 4.41
C SER A 12 14.90 -21.99 3.49
N ARG A 13 13.67 -21.49 3.64
CA ARG A 13 13.14 -20.30 2.97
C ARG A 13 12.08 -19.67 3.86
N PHE A 14 12.18 -18.36 4.07
CA PHE A 14 11.17 -17.56 4.76
C PHE A 14 10.87 -16.33 3.91
N VAL A 15 9.59 -16.16 3.58
CA VAL A 15 9.09 -15.02 2.79
C VAL A 15 8.04 -14.32 3.64
N LEU A 16 8.30 -13.05 3.91
CA LEU A 16 7.49 -12.18 4.75
C LEU A 16 6.23 -11.72 4.00
N PHE A 17 6.39 -11.42 2.72
CA PHE A 17 5.34 -11.02 1.81
C PHE A 17 5.74 -11.41 0.38
N GLN A 18 4.77 -11.85 -0.42
CA GLN A 18 4.97 -12.22 -1.82
C GLN A 18 3.86 -11.61 -2.67
N ILE A 19 4.23 -11.06 -3.83
CA ILE A 19 3.27 -10.63 -4.85
C ILE A 19 2.96 -11.86 -5.72
N GLY A 20 1.75 -12.41 -5.58
CA GLY A 20 1.42 -13.75 -6.05
C GLY A 20 1.88 -14.83 -5.06
N ALA A 21 1.64 -16.10 -5.37
CA ALA A 21 2.12 -17.22 -4.57
C ALA A 21 2.84 -18.25 -5.46
N ASP A 22 3.74 -19.03 -4.87
CA ASP A 22 4.46 -20.09 -5.58
C ASP A 22 3.54 -21.06 -6.34
N THR A 23 2.32 -21.28 -5.82
CA THR A 23 1.37 -22.27 -6.32
C THR A 23 0.11 -21.65 -6.94
N TYR A 24 -0.07 -20.33 -6.86
CA TYR A 24 -1.29 -19.65 -7.28
C TYR A 24 -1.07 -18.18 -7.66
N ASN A 25 -1.80 -17.71 -8.68
CA ASN A 25 -1.80 -16.31 -9.14
C ASN A 25 -0.41 -15.76 -9.49
N SER A 26 0.49 -16.62 -9.99
CA SER A 26 1.80 -16.24 -10.52
C SER A 26 1.62 -15.40 -11.78
N THR A 27 2.19 -14.21 -11.78
CA THR A 27 2.09 -13.26 -12.88
C THR A 27 3.40 -13.18 -13.63
N THR A 28 3.36 -12.64 -14.85
CA THR A 28 4.54 -12.51 -15.68
C THR A 28 4.82 -11.07 -16.00
N GLU A 29 5.72 -10.48 -15.25
CA GLU A 29 6.25 -9.15 -15.48
C GLU A 29 7.63 -9.30 -16.12
N ARG A 30 7.92 -8.52 -17.18
CA ARG A 30 9.22 -8.60 -17.85
C ARG A 30 10.29 -7.85 -17.07
N GLN A 31 9.90 -6.84 -16.30
CA GLN A 31 10.81 -5.98 -15.56
C GLN A 31 10.42 -5.87 -14.10
N MET A 32 11.45 -5.71 -13.26
CA MET A 32 11.32 -5.39 -11.86
C MET A 32 12.18 -4.18 -11.53
N ALA A 33 11.70 -3.37 -10.60
CA ALA A 33 12.46 -2.26 -10.06
C ALA A 33 12.30 -2.17 -8.54
N VAL A 34 13.34 -1.71 -7.87
CA VAL A 34 13.27 -1.22 -6.50
C VAL A 34 13.68 0.24 -6.45
N GLY A 35 13.09 0.97 -5.54
CA GLY A 35 13.44 2.36 -5.34
C GLY A 35 12.97 2.88 -3.99
N ASN A 36 13.10 4.19 -3.83
CA ASN A 36 12.67 4.91 -2.64
C ASN A 36 12.10 6.28 -3.02
N GLU A 37 12.00 7.20 -2.07
CA GLU A 37 11.45 8.55 -2.28
C GLU A 37 12.20 9.38 -3.34
N THR A 38 13.44 9.01 -3.67
CA THR A 38 14.26 9.70 -4.68
C THR A 38 14.10 9.12 -6.09
N GLY A 39 13.36 8.02 -6.22
CA GLY A 39 13.16 7.30 -7.48
C GLY A 39 13.81 5.91 -7.48
N VAL A 40 14.15 5.43 -8.67
CA VAL A 40 14.66 4.06 -8.88
C VAL A 40 16.09 3.91 -8.38
N ILE A 41 16.34 2.87 -7.59
CA ILE A 41 17.69 2.44 -7.17
C ILE A 41 18.23 1.40 -8.15
N LYS A 42 17.39 0.44 -8.53
CA LYS A 42 17.75 -0.63 -9.47
C LYS A 42 16.53 -1.08 -10.25
N GLU A 43 16.72 -1.29 -11.54
CA GLU A 43 15.75 -1.86 -12.46
C GLU A 43 16.43 -2.96 -13.28
N TRP A 44 15.74 -4.06 -13.55
CA TRP A 44 16.30 -5.19 -14.29
C TRP A 44 15.24 -6.00 -15.03
N ASN A 45 15.70 -6.73 -16.05
CA ASN A 45 14.89 -7.72 -16.73
C ASN A 45 14.77 -8.97 -15.86
N THR A 46 13.54 -9.42 -15.67
CA THR A 46 13.23 -10.64 -14.93
C THR A 46 13.82 -11.89 -15.59
N GLN A 47 14.12 -12.88 -14.76
CA GLN A 47 14.69 -14.17 -15.12
C GLN A 47 13.70 -15.28 -14.71
N TRP A 48 12.65 -15.49 -15.51
CA TRP A 48 11.59 -16.41 -15.16
C TRP A 48 12.06 -17.87 -14.94
N GLY A 49 11.32 -18.63 -14.14
CA GLY A 49 11.48 -20.09 -14.03
C GLY A 49 12.57 -20.58 -13.08
N GLY A 50 12.82 -21.89 -13.10
CA GLY A 50 13.97 -22.55 -12.46
C GLY A 50 13.84 -22.79 -10.96
N ASP A 51 12.70 -22.44 -10.37
CA ASP A 51 12.40 -22.60 -8.96
C ASP A 51 13.56 -22.19 -8.02
N THR A 52 14.16 -21.02 -8.28
CA THR A 52 15.30 -20.49 -7.52
C THR A 52 15.30 -18.97 -7.42
N TYR A 53 16.04 -18.42 -6.44
CA TYR A 53 16.31 -16.99 -6.39
C TYR A 53 17.22 -16.58 -7.56
N ARG A 54 16.78 -15.56 -8.30
CA ARG A 54 17.42 -15.05 -9.51
C ARG A 54 18.32 -13.85 -9.25
N THR A 55 18.16 -13.24 -8.09
CA THR A 55 18.99 -12.16 -7.59
C THR A 55 19.48 -12.50 -6.19
N ALA A 56 20.65 -11.97 -5.81
CA ALA A 56 20.96 -11.81 -4.40
C ALA A 56 19.91 -10.90 -3.73
N PRO A 57 19.65 -11.05 -2.42
CA PRO A 57 18.81 -10.12 -1.70
C PRO A 57 19.34 -8.69 -1.82
N LEU A 58 18.42 -7.74 -1.97
CA LEU A 58 18.69 -6.32 -2.08
C LEU A 58 18.00 -5.59 -0.93
N GLU A 59 18.76 -4.78 -0.20
CA GLU A 59 18.22 -3.98 0.90
C GLU A 59 17.29 -2.89 0.37
N CYS A 60 16.11 -2.77 0.97
CA CYS A 60 15.18 -1.69 0.70
C CYS A 60 15.57 -0.46 1.53
N THR A 61 16.33 0.45 0.94
CA THR A 61 16.85 1.66 1.60
C THR A 61 15.94 2.87 1.37
N GLY A 62 16.17 3.94 2.15
CA GLY A 62 15.37 5.18 2.08
C GLY A 62 14.15 5.16 3.00
N ARG A 63 13.39 6.26 2.99
CA ARG A 63 12.23 6.43 3.88
C ARG A 63 10.99 5.69 3.37
N ILE A 64 10.82 5.65 2.05
CA ILE A 64 9.62 5.09 1.40
C ILE A 64 10.03 4.04 0.38
N PRO A 65 10.60 2.89 0.81
CA PRO A 65 11.01 1.88 -0.14
C PRO A 65 9.79 1.32 -0.87
N TRP A 66 9.95 1.15 -2.18
CA TRP A 66 8.94 0.58 -3.05
C TRP A 66 9.56 -0.40 -4.03
N VAL A 67 8.69 -1.28 -4.52
CA VAL A 67 9.04 -2.29 -5.52
C VAL A 67 8.00 -2.24 -6.62
N SER A 68 8.43 -2.28 -7.87
CA SER A 68 7.57 -2.45 -9.03
C SER A 68 7.86 -3.76 -9.74
N MET A 69 6.80 -4.44 -10.16
CA MET A 69 6.77 -5.48 -11.18
C MET A 69 5.93 -4.92 -12.34
N HIS A 70 6.55 -4.69 -13.49
CA HIS A 70 5.92 -4.02 -14.63
C HIS A 70 6.24 -4.70 -15.96
N GLU A 71 5.62 -4.20 -17.04
CA GLU A 71 5.54 -4.90 -18.32
C GLU A 71 4.89 -6.29 -18.17
N GLY A 72 3.75 -6.34 -17.48
CA GLY A 72 3.00 -7.58 -17.30
C GLY A 72 2.51 -8.15 -18.65
N VAL A 73 2.61 -9.47 -18.82
CA VAL A 73 2.29 -10.20 -20.04
C VAL A 73 1.11 -11.12 -19.79
N ALA A 74 0.14 -11.12 -20.71
CA ALA A 74 -1.03 -12.00 -20.64
C ALA A 74 -0.63 -13.45 -20.92
N ARG A 75 -1.37 -14.39 -20.34
CA ARG A 75 -1.18 -15.83 -20.54
C ARG A 75 -2.49 -16.52 -20.90
N GLY A 76 -2.43 -17.42 -21.88
CA GLY A 76 -3.56 -18.27 -22.26
C GLY A 76 -4.83 -17.48 -22.58
N GLN A 77 -5.99 -17.99 -22.17
CA GLN A 77 -7.30 -17.34 -22.36
C GLN A 77 -7.49 -16.04 -21.55
N ALA A 78 -6.54 -15.65 -20.69
CA ALA A 78 -6.55 -14.35 -20.03
C ALA A 78 -6.17 -13.19 -20.98
N SER A 79 -6.10 -13.44 -22.30
CA SER A 79 -5.90 -12.42 -23.33
C SER A 79 -7.09 -11.47 -23.51
N GLU A 80 -8.26 -11.79 -22.93
CA GLU A 80 -9.49 -11.00 -23.11
C GLU A 80 -9.69 -9.89 -22.05
N GLY A 81 -8.72 -9.68 -21.14
CA GLY A 81 -8.81 -8.67 -20.09
C GLY A 81 -7.58 -7.76 -19.99
N ALA A 82 -7.80 -6.57 -19.42
CA ALA A 82 -6.71 -5.67 -19.07
C ALA A 82 -5.79 -6.33 -18.01
N ILE A 83 -4.49 -6.11 -18.17
CA ILE A 83 -3.48 -6.59 -17.23
C ILE A 83 -3.05 -5.42 -16.34
N ALA A 84 -2.65 -5.74 -15.11
CA ALA A 84 -2.11 -4.78 -14.17
C ALA A 84 -0.60 -4.95 -14.00
N ASN A 85 0.07 -3.82 -13.80
CA ASN A 85 1.34 -3.78 -13.09
C ASN A 85 1.09 -3.91 -11.59
N ARG A 86 2.09 -4.43 -10.89
CA ARG A 86 2.02 -4.67 -9.45
C ARG A 86 3.17 -4.00 -8.75
N GLY A 87 3.00 -3.74 -7.48
CA GLY A 87 4.07 -3.25 -6.67
C GLY A 87 3.72 -3.29 -5.20
N ILE A 88 4.72 -3.03 -4.37
CA ILE A 88 4.51 -2.77 -2.96
C ILE A 88 5.16 -1.45 -2.56
N VAL A 89 4.57 -0.81 -1.57
CA VAL A 89 5.18 0.29 -0.83
C VAL A 89 5.27 -0.10 0.64
N ILE A 90 6.46 0.01 1.22
CA ILE A 90 6.67 -0.24 2.64
C ILE A 90 6.45 1.10 3.37
N ARG A 91 5.27 1.27 3.97
CA ARG A 91 4.86 2.51 4.66
C ARG A 91 5.38 2.60 6.08
N ALA A 92 5.59 1.46 6.73
CA ALA A 92 6.20 1.37 8.05
C ALA A 92 6.93 0.04 8.18
N TRP A 93 8.08 0.04 8.85
CA TRP A 93 8.88 -1.15 9.09
C TRP A 93 9.62 -1.05 10.42
N LYS A 94 9.46 -2.09 11.25
CA LYS A 94 10.23 -2.31 12.46
C LYS A 94 10.40 -3.81 12.64
N ALA A 95 11.62 -4.31 12.59
CA ALA A 95 11.88 -5.73 12.71
C ALA A 95 13.13 -6.01 13.52
N ARG A 96 13.11 -7.15 14.22
CA ARG A 96 14.28 -7.80 14.81
C ARG A 96 14.36 -9.21 14.28
N LEU A 97 15.45 -9.57 13.63
CA LEU A 97 15.66 -10.90 13.05
C LEU A 97 17.07 -11.38 13.38
N GLY A 98 17.20 -12.59 13.93
CA GLY A 98 18.47 -13.09 14.45
C GLY A 98 18.98 -12.25 15.62
N GLY A 99 18.08 -11.70 16.44
CA GLY A 99 18.40 -10.89 17.61
C GLY A 99 18.87 -9.46 17.31
N LYS A 100 18.87 -9.02 16.05
CA LYS A 100 19.31 -7.67 15.65
C LYS A 100 18.23 -6.93 14.88
N ASP A 101 18.23 -5.61 14.99
CA ASP A 101 17.37 -4.76 14.17
C ASP A 101 17.65 -5.02 12.68
N ALA A 102 16.59 -5.20 11.91
CA ALA A 102 16.66 -5.66 10.53
C ALA A 102 15.91 -4.71 9.59
N ALA A 103 16.57 -4.29 8.52
CA ALA A 103 15.95 -3.60 7.39
C ALA A 103 15.08 -4.59 6.55
N PRO A 104 14.16 -4.10 5.71
CA PRO A 104 13.48 -4.93 4.73
C PRO A 104 14.43 -5.27 3.56
N TRP A 105 14.35 -6.50 3.05
CA TRP A 105 15.13 -6.96 1.89
C TRP A 105 14.22 -7.63 0.88
N VAL A 106 14.58 -7.53 -0.40
CA VAL A 106 13.82 -8.16 -1.49
C VAL A 106 14.68 -8.99 -2.42
N ALA A 107 14.10 -10.03 -3.01
CA ALA A 107 14.77 -10.83 -4.01
C ALA A 107 13.79 -11.33 -5.08
N GLU A 108 14.24 -11.37 -6.34
CA GLU A 108 13.48 -12.01 -7.40
C GLU A 108 13.53 -13.53 -7.23
N ARG A 109 12.38 -14.18 -7.26
CA ARG A 109 12.22 -15.63 -7.24
C ARG A 109 11.62 -16.09 -8.56
N GLY A 110 12.41 -16.80 -9.38
CA GLY A 110 11.90 -17.43 -10.59
C GLY A 110 11.11 -18.69 -10.23
N LEU A 111 9.96 -18.92 -10.87
CA LEU A 111 9.01 -20.00 -10.57
C LEU A 111 8.64 -20.77 -11.83
N THR A 112 8.62 -22.10 -11.77
CA THR A 112 8.14 -22.97 -12.86
C THR A 112 6.90 -23.74 -12.40
N ARG A 113 5.73 -23.41 -12.96
CA ARG A 113 4.46 -24.09 -12.63
C ARG A 113 3.76 -24.56 -13.89
N HIS A 114 3.36 -25.82 -13.94
CA HIS A 114 2.70 -26.43 -15.12
C HIS A 114 3.45 -26.16 -16.43
N ARG A 115 4.80 -26.20 -16.38
CA ARG A 115 5.72 -25.88 -17.49
C ARG A 115 5.65 -24.43 -17.98
N LEU A 116 5.16 -23.52 -17.14
CA LEU A 116 5.14 -22.08 -17.40
C LEU A 116 6.05 -21.37 -16.40
N ASP A 117 6.96 -20.56 -16.93
CA ASP A 117 7.98 -19.88 -16.14
C ASP A 117 7.56 -18.44 -15.81
N SER A 118 7.61 -18.04 -14.56
CA SER A 118 7.31 -16.68 -14.09
C SER A 118 8.37 -16.22 -13.08
N SER A 119 8.25 -15.00 -12.57
CA SER A 119 8.99 -14.55 -11.40
C SER A 119 8.06 -13.82 -10.42
N THR A 120 8.31 -13.98 -9.13
CA THR A 120 7.78 -13.11 -8.08
C THR A 120 8.90 -12.27 -7.50
N LEU A 121 8.52 -11.25 -6.74
CA LEU A 121 9.46 -10.55 -5.88
C LEU A 121 9.05 -10.77 -4.43
N ASP A 122 9.96 -11.39 -3.69
CA ASP A 122 9.76 -11.83 -2.32
C ASP A 122 10.37 -10.79 -1.37
N LEU A 123 9.63 -10.41 -0.33
CA LEU A 123 10.20 -9.73 0.83
C LEU A 123 10.82 -10.79 1.75
N VAL A 124 12.14 -10.74 1.92
CA VAL A 124 12.96 -11.77 2.57
C VAL A 124 13.73 -11.21 3.77
N PRO A 125 14.24 -12.07 4.69
CA PRO A 125 15.16 -11.65 5.73
C PRO A 125 16.49 -11.11 5.16
N PRO A 126 17.27 -10.40 5.99
CA PRO A 126 18.65 -10.07 5.66
C PRO A 126 19.47 -11.34 5.32
N PRO A 127 20.47 -11.24 4.42
CA PRO A 127 21.34 -12.35 4.09
C PRO A 127 21.97 -13.02 5.33
N GLY A 128 21.96 -14.35 5.36
CA GLY A 128 22.58 -15.14 6.43
C GLY A 128 21.68 -15.48 7.61
N ILE A 129 20.45 -14.94 7.66
CA ILE A 129 19.46 -15.36 8.66
C ILE A 129 18.74 -16.62 8.16
N THR A 130 18.94 -17.74 8.85
CA THR A 130 18.31 -19.04 8.54
C THR A 130 17.52 -19.62 9.72
N ARG A 131 17.47 -18.88 10.83
CA ARG A 131 16.81 -19.26 12.07
C ARG A 131 16.25 -18.00 12.74
N LEU A 132 15.04 -18.11 13.26
CA LEU A 132 14.45 -17.08 14.12
C LEU A 132 14.48 -17.56 15.56
N GLU A 133 14.68 -16.63 16.48
CA GLU A 133 14.70 -16.91 17.92
C GLU A 133 13.52 -16.24 18.64
N PRO A 134 13.09 -16.76 19.80
CA PRO A 134 12.10 -16.07 20.62
C PRO A 134 12.51 -14.62 20.89
N GLY A 135 11.59 -13.69 20.61
CA GLY A 135 11.85 -12.25 20.72
C GLY A 135 12.24 -11.56 19.41
N ASP A 136 12.50 -12.32 18.34
CA ASP A 136 12.45 -11.80 16.98
C ASP A 136 11.01 -11.42 16.60
N PHE A 137 10.87 -10.39 15.75
CA PHE A 137 9.57 -9.91 15.32
C PHE A 137 9.64 -9.14 14.00
N ILE A 138 8.49 -9.02 13.33
CA ILE A 138 8.25 -8.04 12.27
C ILE A 138 6.96 -7.27 12.58
N GLU A 139 7.04 -5.96 12.50
CA GLU A 139 5.92 -5.04 12.50
C GLU A 139 6.02 -4.14 11.28
N ALA A 140 5.01 -4.21 10.41
CA ALA A 140 5.08 -3.54 9.12
C ALA A 140 3.72 -3.11 8.60
N THR A 141 3.72 -2.04 7.81
CA THR A 141 2.61 -1.64 6.96
C THR A 141 3.08 -1.72 5.52
N ILE A 142 2.52 -2.69 4.78
CA ILE A 142 2.85 -2.95 3.38
C ILE A 142 1.59 -2.65 2.56
N GLU A 143 1.70 -1.71 1.64
CA GLU A 143 0.65 -1.39 0.69
C GLU A 143 0.90 -2.18 -0.59
N HIS A 144 -0.05 -3.04 -1.00
CA HIS A 144 0.01 -3.77 -2.25
C HIS A 144 -0.74 -2.99 -3.33
N VAL A 145 0.01 -2.53 -4.33
CA VAL A 145 -0.49 -1.66 -5.40
C VAL A 145 -0.78 -2.50 -6.63
N ILE A 146 -2.01 -2.40 -7.14
CA ILE A 146 -2.43 -2.97 -8.42
C ILE A 146 -2.78 -1.79 -9.33
N MET A 147 -2.01 -1.64 -10.41
CA MET A 147 -2.05 -0.47 -11.29
C MET A 147 -2.40 -0.90 -12.71
N PRO A 148 -3.38 -0.26 -13.38
CA PRO A 148 -3.60 -0.49 -14.82
C PRO A 148 -2.30 -0.32 -15.60
N GLN A 149 -2.04 -1.21 -16.56
CA GLN A 149 -0.86 -1.03 -17.41
C GLN A 149 -0.97 0.21 -18.27
N PHE A 150 -2.14 0.42 -18.89
CA PHE A 150 -2.36 1.46 -19.87
C PHE A 150 -3.51 2.37 -19.48
N ALA A 151 -3.46 3.63 -19.90
CA ALA A 151 -4.53 4.61 -19.64
C ALA A 151 -5.88 4.19 -20.23
N LYS A 152 -5.85 3.51 -21.39
CA LYS A 152 -7.05 3.00 -22.08
C LYS A 152 -7.80 1.92 -21.30
N ASP A 153 -7.12 1.22 -20.38
CA ASP A 153 -7.71 0.16 -19.57
C ASP A 153 -8.38 0.71 -18.30
N TYR A 154 -8.13 1.98 -17.98
CA TYR A 154 -8.69 2.64 -16.81
C TYR A 154 -10.01 3.33 -17.15
N TYR A 155 -11.12 2.77 -16.65
CA TYR A 155 -12.48 3.28 -16.87
C TYR A 155 -13.02 4.13 -15.70
N GLY A 156 -12.22 4.36 -14.65
CA GLY A 156 -12.64 5.15 -13.48
C GLY A 156 -12.61 6.67 -13.72
N PRO A 157 -13.20 7.47 -12.80
CA PRO A 157 -13.37 8.91 -12.97
C PRO A 157 -12.15 9.75 -12.57
N ASN A 158 -11.11 9.16 -11.98
CA ASN A 158 -9.91 9.91 -11.58
C ASN A 158 -9.07 10.37 -12.79
N GLU A 159 -9.24 11.63 -13.19
CA GLU A 159 -8.51 12.24 -14.31
C GLU A 159 -7.01 12.46 -14.01
N ALA A 160 -6.62 12.66 -12.76
CA ALA A 160 -5.21 12.76 -12.39
C ALA A 160 -4.48 11.42 -12.59
N LEU A 161 -5.13 10.31 -12.23
CA LEU A 161 -4.63 8.96 -12.51
C LEU A 161 -4.60 8.70 -14.02
N ARG A 162 -5.65 9.05 -14.77
CA ARG A 162 -5.68 8.91 -16.23
C ARG A 162 -4.51 9.65 -16.89
N LYS A 163 -4.28 10.91 -16.50
CA LYS A 163 -3.17 11.72 -17.00
C LYS A 163 -1.81 11.13 -16.65
N ALA A 164 -1.65 10.60 -15.44
CA ALA A 164 -0.41 9.93 -15.02
C ALA A 164 -0.16 8.66 -15.84
N LEU A 165 -1.18 7.82 -16.03
CA LEU A 165 -1.09 6.63 -16.88
C LEU A 165 -0.70 7.01 -18.31
N THR A 166 -1.34 8.00 -18.94
CA THR A 166 -0.99 8.42 -20.31
C THR A 166 0.48 8.82 -20.46
N LYS A 167 1.10 9.34 -19.38
CA LYS A 167 2.49 9.78 -19.39
C LYS A 167 3.49 8.65 -19.10
N ASP A 168 3.17 7.83 -18.10
CA ASP A 168 4.12 6.94 -17.44
C ASP A 168 3.67 5.46 -17.48
N GLU A 169 2.67 5.12 -18.31
CA GLU A 169 2.07 3.79 -18.44
C GLU A 169 3.10 2.67 -18.63
N ASN A 170 2.77 1.53 -18.05
CA ASN A 170 3.53 0.31 -18.13
C ASN A 170 4.98 0.37 -17.60
N THR A 171 5.32 1.36 -16.76
CA THR A 171 6.65 1.51 -16.15
C THR A 171 6.61 1.47 -14.61
N TRP A 172 7.78 1.37 -13.98
CA TRP A 172 7.91 1.51 -12.51
C TRP A 172 7.44 2.86 -11.97
N ARG A 173 7.38 3.91 -12.82
CA ARG A 173 7.05 5.28 -12.41
C ARG A 173 5.66 5.38 -11.81
N MET A 174 4.72 4.53 -12.23
CA MET A 174 3.39 4.51 -11.64
C MET A 174 3.39 3.97 -10.21
N ILE A 175 4.25 3.00 -9.88
CA ILE A 175 4.40 2.55 -8.49
C ILE A 175 5.14 3.58 -7.65
N HIS A 176 6.17 4.22 -8.22
CA HIS A 176 6.83 5.35 -7.55
C HIS A 176 5.88 6.53 -7.30
N ARG A 177 4.96 6.83 -8.22
CA ARG A 177 3.88 7.81 -8.02
C ARG A 177 3.08 7.45 -6.77
N GLU A 178 2.61 6.21 -6.65
CA GLU A 178 1.88 5.77 -5.45
C GLU A 178 2.73 5.85 -4.19
N ALA A 179 4.03 5.52 -4.27
CA ALA A 179 4.93 5.63 -3.12
C ALA A 179 5.10 7.09 -2.65
N ALA A 180 5.53 7.98 -3.54
CA ALA A 180 5.88 9.36 -3.20
C ALA A 180 4.65 10.28 -3.07
N GLY A 181 3.69 10.18 -3.98
CA GLY A 181 2.50 11.03 -4.01
C GLY A 181 1.50 10.68 -2.89
N ASN A 182 1.35 9.40 -2.55
CA ASN A 182 0.46 8.96 -1.47
C ASN A 182 1.17 8.94 -0.11
N GLU A 183 2.32 9.61 0.05
CA GLU A 183 2.91 9.86 1.37
C GLU A 183 2.07 10.89 2.13
N ARG A 184 1.19 10.41 3.00
CA ARG A 184 0.27 11.24 3.77
C ARG A 184 0.94 11.75 5.03
N ARG A 185 0.83 13.05 5.29
CA ARG A 185 1.21 13.69 6.54
C ARG A 185 0.00 14.35 7.16
N VAL A 186 -0.21 14.07 8.44
CA VAL A 186 -1.33 14.59 9.22
C VAL A 186 -0.79 15.38 10.39
N GLU A 187 -1.22 16.64 10.53
CA GLU A 187 -0.93 17.45 11.72
C GLU A 187 -2.23 17.75 12.45
N MET A 188 -2.33 17.26 13.69
CA MET A 188 -3.55 17.37 14.49
C MET A 188 -3.67 18.75 15.15
N LYS A 189 -4.88 19.30 15.13
CA LYS A 189 -5.28 20.46 15.94
C LYS A 189 -6.26 20.07 17.05
N SER A 190 -7.17 19.13 16.79
CA SER A 190 -8.01 18.48 17.81
C SER A 190 -8.36 17.04 17.40
N GLY A 191 -8.57 16.17 18.39
CA GLY A 191 -8.63 14.72 18.18
C GLY A 191 -7.27 14.04 18.34
N VAL A 192 -7.24 12.72 18.20
CA VAL A 192 -6.03 11.90 18.30
C VAL A 192 -5.85 11.13 17.00
N LEU A 193 -4.67 11.23 16.38
CA LEU A 193 -4.31 10.43 15.22
C LEU A 193 -3.94 9.01 15.66
N GLU A 194 -4.79 8.05 15.33
CA GLU A 194 -4.58 6.64 15.66
C GLU A 194 -3.75 5.93 14.58
N ARG A 195 -3.97 6.29 13.31
CA ARG A 195 -3.35 5.59 12.17
C ARG A 195 -3.41 6.42 10.89
N ILE A 196 -2.44 6.23 9.99
CA ILE A 196 -2.38 6.89 8.67
C ILE A 196 -2.78 5.95 7.51
N PHE A 197 -2.48 4.65 7.63
CA PHE A 197 -2.72 3.64 6.58
C PHE A 197 -3.38 2.39 7.18
N PRO A 198 -4.33 1.74 6.48
CA PRO A 198 -4.78 2.03 5.11
C PRO A 198 -5.69 3.27 4.99
N ALA A 199 -6.50 3.54 6.02
CA ALA A 199 -7.24 4.79 6.19
C ALA A 199 -6.60 5.65 7.28
N ILE A 200 -6.74 6.96 7.15
CA ILE A 200 -6.43 7.89 8.23
C ILE A 200 -7.52 7.70 9.28
N THR A 201 -7.16 7.31 10.49
CA THR A 201 -8.09 7.05 11.58
C THR A 201 -7.83 8.04 12.70
N ILE A 202 -8.88 8.74 13.13
CA ILE A 202 -8.82 9.81 14.11
C ILE A 202 -9.89 9.57 15.19
N SER A 203 -9.48 9.43 16.44
CA SER A 203 -10.42 9.47 17.56
C SER A 203 -10.83 10.92 17.83
N THR A 204 -12.14 11.16 17.86
CA THR A 204 -12.70 12.50 18.05
C THR A 204 -12.70 12.94 19.52
N VAL A 205 -12.74 14.25 19.75
CA VAL A 205 -12.97 14.86 21.07
C VAL A 205 -14.27 15.64 20.98
N ASP A 206 -15.24 15.32 21.84
CA ASP A 206 -16.60 15.87 21.83
C ASP A 206 -17.29 15.77 20.45
N ASP A 207 -17.09 14.64 19.76
CA ASP A 207 -17.48 14.36 18.36
C ASP A 207 -16.95 15.36 17.32
N THR A 208 -15.81 15.97 17.59
CA THR A 208 -15.11 16.87 16.67
C THR A 208 -13.67 16.46 16.47
N ALA A 209 -13.11 16.84 15.33
CA ALA A 209 -11.69 16.71 15.04
C ALA A 209 -11.30 17.78 14.02
N GLU A 210 -10.06 18.28 14.12
CA GLU A 210 -9.49 19.23 13.17
C GLU A 210 -8.03 18.88 12.93
N PHE A 211 -7.62 18.86 11.67
CA PHE A 211 -6.26 18.52 11.28
C PHE A 211 -5.93 19.04 9.88
N THR A 212 -4.64 19.10 9.55
CA THR A 212 -4.17 19.32 8.18
C THR A 212 -3.78 17.98 7.56
N LEU A 213 -4.05 17.81 6.28
CA LEU A 213 -3.63 16.66 5.47
C LEU A 213 -2.80 17.18 4.30
N ALA A 214 -1.55 16.73 4.22
CA ALA A 214 -0.67 16.96 3.08
C ALA A 214 -0.34 15.62 2.39
N GLY A 215 -0.26 15.65 1.06
CA GLY A 215 -0.05 14.45 0.25
C GLY A 215 -1.29 13.55 0.19
N GLY A 216 -1.13 12.38 -0.42
CA GLY A 216 -2.26 11.54 -0.82
C GLY A 216 -2.48 11.58 -2.33
N LEU A 217 -3.22 10.60 -2.84
CA LEU A 217 -3.60 10.51 -4.25
C LEU A 217 -5.05 10.05 -4.34
N GLY A 218 -5.77 10.56 -5.34
CA GLY A 218 -7.16 10.23 -5.56
C GLY A 218 -8.03 10.64 -4.40
N TYR A 219 -8.61 9.61 -3.79
CA TYR A 219 -9.48 9.72 -2.66
C TYR A 219 -8.82 9.02 -1.48
N VAL A 220 -8.53 9.78 -0.43
CA VAL A 220 -7.95 9.26 0.81
C VAL A 220 -9.09 8.97 1.79
N PRO A 221 -9.24 7.72 2.25
CA PRO A 221 -10.23 7.40 3.27
C PRO A 221 -9.82 7.98 4.62
N VAL A 222 -10.73 8.73 5.24
CA VAL A 222 -10.60 9.33 6.57
C VAL A 222 -11.75 8.82 7.44
N THR A 223 -11.39 8.11 8.51
CA THR A 223 -12.32 7.54 9.50
C THR A 223 -12.22 8.31 10.81
N PHE A 224 -13.37 8.76 11.31
CA PHE A 224 -13.53 9.37 12.62
C PHE A 224 -14.16 8.35 13.57
N GLU A 225 -13.58 8.17 14.74
CA GLU A 225 -14.03 7.21 15.76
C GLU A 225 -14.49 7.92 17.03
N GLY A 226 -15.26 7.22 17.87
CA GLY A 226 -15.73 7.73 19.16
C GLY A 226 -16.93 8.68 19.05
N LEU A 227 -17.69 8.62 17.96
CA LEU A 227 -18.84 9.50 17.74
C LEU A 227 -20.04 9.06 18.60
N SER A 228 -20.68 10.00 19.28
CA SER A 228 -21.81 9.75 20.20
C SER A 228 -23.12 9.36 19.51
N ARG A 229 -23.23 9.57 18.21
CA ARG A 229 -24.43 9.35 17.41
C ARG A 229 -24.06 8.86 16.01
N PRO A 230 -24.97 8.19 15.27
CA PRO A 230 -24.68 7.69 13.93
C PRO A 230 -24.69 8.77 12.85
N ASP A 231 -25.24 9.96 13.11
CA ASP A 231 -25.48 10.98 12.08
C ASP A 231 -25.33 12.44 12.54
N GLY A 232 -25.74 13.39 11.68
CA GLY A 232 -25.67 14.82 11.98
C GLY A 232 -24.27 15.44 11.89
N PHE A 233 -23.23 14.72 11.47
CA PHE A 233 -21.90 15.31 11.30
C PHE A 233 -21.70 15.87 9.88
N THR A 234 -20.94 16.95 9.80
CA THR A 234 -20.48 17.56 8.57
C THR A 234 -18.95 17.55 8.54
N LEU A 235 -18.36 16.98 7.50
CA LEU A 235 -16.93 17.12 7.24
C LEU A 235 -16.72 18.36 6.36
N LEU A 236 -15.91 19.30 6.85
CA LEU A 236 -15.44 20.47 6.10
C LEU A 236 -14.04 20.19 5.55
N ILE A 237 -13.79 20.57 4.31
CA ILE A 237 -12.47 20.64 3.67
C ILE A 237 -12.25 22.10 3.28
N ASN A 238 -11.21 22.75 3.82
CA ASN A 238 -10.93 24.17 3.61
C ASN A 238 -12.18 25.05 3.86
N ASP A 239 -12.84 24.80 5.00
CA ASP A 239 -14.09 25.43 5.44
C ASP A 239 -15.30 25.24 4.51
N GLN A 240 -15.22 24.39 3.48
CA GLN A 240 -16.33 24.01 2.63
C GLN A 240 -16.87 22.62 2.99
N PRO A 241 -18.19 22.44 3.13
CA PRO A 241 -18.77 21.11 3.34
C PRO A 241 -18.42 20.15 2.21
N LEU A 242 -17.88 18.99 2.56
CA LEU A 242 -17.69 17.90 1.61
C LEU A 242 -19.05 17.42 1.10
N ASN A 243 -19.23 17.48 -0.22
CA ASN A 243 -20.44 17.02 -0.87
C ASN A 243 -20.08 16.21 -2.12
N GLN A 244 -20.34 14.91 -2.06
CA GLN A 244 -20.15 13.95 -3.17
C GLN A 244 -21.43 13.16 -3.45
N VAL A 245 -22.58 13.80 -3.23
CA VAL A 245 -23.90 13.18 -3.37
C VAL A 245 -24.17 12.71 -4.80
N VAL A 246 -24.63 11.46 -4.94
CA VAL A 246 -25.27 10.94 -6.17
C VAL A 246 -26.71 10.50 -5.87
N HIS A 247 -26.92 9.78 -4.77
CA HIS A 247 -28.18 9.24 -4.31
C HIS A 247 -28.49 9.61 -2.85
N GLY A 248 -28.28 10.87 -2.49
CA GLY A 248 -28.62 11.42 -1.17
C GLY A 248 -27.46 11.37 -0.18
N LYS A 249 -27.47 10.46 0.79
CA LYS A 249 -26.42 10.35 1.84
C LYS A 249 -25.45 9.20 1.54
N ASP A 250 -24.93 9.14 0.32
CA ASP A 250 -24.24 7.97 -0.25
C ASP A 250 -22.71 8.11 -0.36
N PHE A 251 -22.13 9.12 0.28
CA PHE A 251 -20.70 9.46 0.16
C PHE A 251 -19.91 9.31 1.48
N TRP A 252 -20.54 8.73 2.49
CA TRP A 252 -19.89 8.33 3.75
C TRP A 252 -20.50 7.03 4.25
N GLN A 253 -19.72 6.29 5.03
CA GLN A 253 -20.17 5.09 5.73
C GLN A 253 -20.17 5.37 7.23
N THR A 254 -21.15 4.84 7.97
CA THR A 254 -21.18 4.87 9.43
C THR A 254 -21.39 3.46 9.95
N ASP A 255 -20.54 3.05 10.88
CA ASP A 255 -20.59 1.73 11.52
C ASP A 255 -20.70 1.88 13.05
N ASP A 256 -21.46 1.00 13.68
CA ASP A 256 -21.60 0.88 15.14
C ASP A 256 -20.37 0.15 15.73
N ASP A 257 -19.77 0.72 16.77
CA ASP A 257 -18.79 0.04 17.60
C ASP A 257 -19.44 -0.39 18.93
N ALA A 258 -19.98 -1.60 18.93
CA ALA A 258 -20.66 -2.18 20.08
C ALA A 258 -19.77 -2.29 21.34
N ALA A 259 -18.44 -2.35 21.21
CA ALA A 259 -17.55 -2.48 22.35
C ALA A 259 -17.46 -1.17 23.15
N SER A 260 -17.46 -0.03 22.45
CA SER A 260 -17.42 1.30 23.07
C SER A 260 -18.80 1.96 23.20
N GLY A 261 -19.82 1.43 22.50
CA GLY A 261 -21.14 2.06 22.40
C GLY A 261 -21.10 3.38 21.62
N THR A 262 -20.13 3.52 20.71
CA THR A 262 -19.93 4.71 19.88
C THR A 262 -20.03 4.34 18.40
N TRP A 263 -19.90 5.34 17.54
CA TRP A 263 -19.98 5.19 16.09
C TRP A 263 -18.66 5.60 15.44
N THR A 264 -18.41 5.00 14.28
CA THR A 264 -17.36 5.44 13.37
C THR A 264 -17.97 6.02 12.12
N ARG A 265 -17.29 6.98 11.49
CA ARG A 265 -17.70 7.53 10.20
C ARG A 265 -16.54 7.71 9.25
N THR A 266 -16.66 7.14 8.06
CA THR A 266 -15.62 7.17 7.03
C THR A 266 -16.06 8.02 5.83
N TYR A 267 -15.19 8.92 5.40
CA TYR A 267 -15.32 9.73 4.20
C TYR A 267 -14.17 9.43 3.23
N ASN A 268 -14.42 9.51 1.93
CA ASN A 268 -13.39 9.48 0.90
C ASN A 268 -13.04 10.91 0.49
N VAL A 269 -11.89 11.42 0.94
CA VAL A 269 -11.48 12.83 0.77
C VAL A 269 -10.69 12.98 -0.53
N PRO A 270 -11.13 13.81 -1.51
CA PRO A 270 -10.36 14.06 -2.72
C PRO A 270 -9.12 14.92 -2.42
N VAL A 271 -7.93 14.50 -2.86
CA VAL A 271 -6.63 15.15 -2.54
C VAL A 271 -5.62 15.19 -3.71
N ASP A 272 -6.09 15.07 -4.96
CA ASP A 272 -5.22 14.99 -6.15
C ASP A 272 -4.57 16.34 -6.59
N ASP A 273 -4.76 17.43 -5.83
CA ASP A 273 -4.28 18.78 -6.18
C ASP A 273 -2.88 19.12 -5.64
N ALA A 274 -2.25 18.20 -4.87
CA ALA A 274 -0.97 18.38 -4.19
C ALA A 274 -0.94 19.54 -3.18
N GLU A 275 -2.09 20.08 -2.81
CA GLU A 275 -2.22 21.10 -1.77
C GLU A 275 -2.31 20.45 -0.39
N THR A 276 -2.21 21.28 0.65
CA THR A 276 -2.53 20.87 2.02
C THR A 276 -3.97 21.24 2.31
N HIS A 277 -4.77 20.26 2.74
CA HIS A 277 -6.17 20.47 3.08
C HIS A 277 -6.34 20.61 4.59
N VAL A 278 -7.16 21.57 5.01
CA VAL A 278 -7.63 21.67 6.39
C VAL A 278 -8.94 20.91 6.50
N LEU A 279 -8.98 19.87 7.33
CA LEU A 279 -10.16 19.06 7.56
C LEU A 279 -10.73 19.34 8.94
N ARG A 280 -12.06 19.52 9.02
CA ARG A 280 -12.78 19.70 10.28
C ARG A 280 -14.06 18.89 10.29
N LEU A 281 -14.20 17.95 11.22
CA LEU A 281 -15.48 17.29 11.50
C LEU A 281 -16.25 18.11 12.54
N THR A 282 -17.49 18.48 12.21
CA THR A 282 -18.38 19.27 13.08
C THR A 282 -19.74 18.60 13.28
N LYS A 283 -20.43 18.99 14.35
CA LYS A 283 -21.79 18.56 14.73
C LYS A 283 -22.91 19.32 14.03
#